data_AF-A0A851WBZ3-F1
#
_entry.id   AF-A0A851WBZ3-F1
#
_cell.length_a   1.000
_cell.length_b   1.000
_cell.length_c   1.000
_cell.angle_alpha   90.00
_cell.angle_beta   90.00
_cell.angle_gamma   90.00
#
_symmetry.space_group_name_H-M   'P 1'
#
loop_
_entity.id
_entity.type
_entity.pdbx_description
1 polymer ?
#
loop_
_entity_poly.entity_id
_entity_poly.type
_entity_poly.pdbx_seq_one_letter_code
_entity_poly.pdbx_strand_id
1 'polypeptide(L)'
;SCLADERVDQRTCLICGDRATGLHYGIISCEGCKGFFKRSICNKRVYRCSRDKNCVMSRKQRNRCQYCRLLKCLQMGMNRKAIREDGMPGGRNKSIGPVQISEEEIERIMSGQEFEGEANMSWSNNGDSDHSSPGNGVSESNQPSPVSTPSSSRSVELNGFAALRDQYLGTPVSTHYQYLPHLFSYSAHSALVPPQTRSLDPQSHSLITQLVCAEDLEPLGTPMLIEDGYKVTQAELFALLCRLADELLFRQIAWIKKLPFFCELSIKDYTCLLSSTWQELILLSSLTVYSKQIFGDLADVTSKYSPSDDELHRFSEEGMEVMERLIYLFRKFSQLKVSNEEYACMKAINFLNQDIRGLTNASQLEQLNKRYWYVCQDFTEYKYPHQPNRFPDLMMCLPEIRYIAGKMVNVPLEQLPLLFKAVLHSCKTSVSKE
;
A
#
# COMPACT_ATOMS: atom_id res chain seq x y z
N SER A 1 -35.56 -31.78 48.86
CA SER A 1 -36.32 -30.97 47.89
C SER A 1 -36.75 -29.72 48.64
N CYS A 2 -36.35 -28.51 48.30
CA CYS A 2 -36.47 -27.90 46.98
C CYS A 2 -35.31 -26.93 46.71
N LEU A 3 -34.80 -27.01 45.49
CA LEU A 3 -33.86 -26.07 44.89
C LEU A 3 -34.54 -24.70 44.76
N ALA A 4 -33.93 -23.67 45.33
CA ALA A 4 -34.28 -22.29 45.00
C ALA A 4 -33.68 -21.97 43.63
N ASP A 5 -34.57 -21.64 42.69
CA ASP A 5 -34.34 -21.28 41.29
C ASP A 5 -33.53 -19.97 41.20
N GLU A 6 -32.20 -20.05 41.20
CA GLU A 6 -31.32 -18.96 40.75
C GLU A 6 -31.46 -18.79 39.23
N ARG A 7 -32.48 -18.04 38.79
CA ARG A 7 -32.49 -17.49 37.43
C ARG A 7 -31.46 -16.38 37.33
N VAL A 8 -30.19 -16.76 37.20
CA VAL A 8 -29.16 -15.90 36.64
C VAL A 8 -29.52 -15.72 35.16
N ASP A 9 -30.33 -14.68 34.92
CA ASP A 9 -30.80 -14.29 33.60
C ASP A 9 -29.57 -14.15 32.68
N GLN A 10 -29.38 -15.15 31.82
CA GLN A 10 -28.14 -15.36 31.08
C GLN A 10 -28.13 -14.36 29.91
N ARG A 11 -27.87 -13.09 30.23
CA ARG A 11 -27.99 -11.97 29.29
C ARG A 11 -27.11 -12.23 28.07
N THR A 12 -27.71 -12.19 26.90
CA THR A 12 -27.02 -12.39 25.62
C THR A 12 -26.60 -11.05 25.03
N CYS A 13 -25.50 -11.04 24.29
CA CYS A 13 -24.99 -9.85 23.64
C CYS A 13 -25.93 -9.43 22.51
N LEU A 14 -26.45 -8.20 22.57
CA LEU A 14 -27.39 -7.65 21.58
C LEU A 14 -26.82 -7.59 20.15
N ILE A 15 -25.48 -7.63 20.02
CA ILE A 15 -24.82 -7.59 18.72
C ILE A 15 -24.74 -8.99 18.10
N CYS A 16 -24.18 -9.97 18.83
CA CYS A 16 -23.78 -11.26 18.25
C CYS A 16 -24.37 -12.49 18.94
N GLY A 17 -25.21 -12.32 19.96
CA GLY A 17 -25.84 -13.41 20.71
C GLY A 17 -24.90 -14.22 21.61
N ASP A 18 -23.61 -13.84 21.71
CA ASP A 18 -22.66 -14.45 22.64
C ASP A 18 -22.99 -14.10 24.10
N ARG A 19 -22.41 -14.80 25.09
CA ARG A 19 -22.64 -14.50 26.51
C ARG A 19 -22.20 -13.07 26.83
N ALA A 20 -23.12 -12.23 27.31
CA ALA A 20 -22.79 -10.86 27.68
C ALA A 20 -22.01 -10.84 29.00
N THR A 21 -21.10 -9.87 29.13
CA THR A 21 -20.31 -9.66 30.35
C THR A 21 -20.78 -8.45 31.14
N GLY A 22 -21.67 -7.63 30.57
CA GLY A 22 -22.27 -6.49 31.24
C GLY A 22 -22.74 -5.41 30.27
N LEU A 23 -22.99 -4.22 30.82
CA LEU A 23 -23.24 -2.99 30.06
C LEU A 23 -21.90 -2.40 29.60
N HIS A 24 -21.71 -2.28 28.29
CA HIS A 24 -20.56 -1.61 27.70
C HIS A 24 -21.05 -0.58 26.70
N TYR A 25 -20.59 0.66 26.84
CA TYR A 25 -20.96 1.79 25.98
C TYR A 25 -22.48 1.97 25.84
N GLY A 26 -23.23 1.69 26.91
CA GLY A 26 -24.67 1.91 26.96
C GLY A 26 -25.55 0.69 26.69
N ILE A 27 -24.98 -0.45 26.27
CA ILE A 27 -25.79 -1.64 25.92
C ILE A 27 -25.21 -2.94 26.48
N ILE A 28 -26.07 -3.96 26.62
CA ILE A 28 -25.67 -5.31 27.03
C ILE A 28 -24.85 -5.96 25.90
N SER A 29 -23.57 -6.22 26.16
CA SER A 29 -22.68 -6.81 25.17
C SER A 29 -21.61 -7.73 25.77
N CYS A 30 -20.94 -8.51 24.91
CA CYS A 30 -19.81 -9.36 25.29
C CYS A 30 -18.47 -8.59 25.15
N GLU A 31 -17.41 -9.07 25.80
CA GLU A 31 -16.06 -8.47 25.69
C GLU A 31 -15.57 -8.37 24.24
N GLY A 32 -15.96 -9.33 23.38
CA GLY A 32 -15.59 -9.32 21.98
C GLY A 32 -16.16 -8.12 21.21
N CYS A 33 -17.42 -7.75 21.47
CA CYS A 33 -18.06 -6.59 20.81
C CYS A 33 -17.69 -5.27 21.49
N LYS A 34 -17.49 -5.25 22.81
CA LYS A 34 -16.91 -4.10 23.54
C LYS A 34 -15.55 -3.71 22.96
N GLY A 35 -14.60 -4.65 22.90
CA GLY A 35 -13.26 -4.38 22.40
C GLY A 35 -13.24 -4.01 20.92
N PHE A 36 -14.13 -4.63 20.13
CA PHE A 36 -14.31 -4.27 18.72
C PHE A 36 -14.80 -2.83 18.55
N PHE A 37 -15.85 -2.42 19.28
CA PHE A 37 -16.39 -1.07 19.22
C PHE A 37 -15.33 -0.03 19.65
N LYS A 38 -14.66 -0.24 20.78
CA LYS A 38 -13.57 0.64 21.26
C LYS A 38 -12.50 0.86 20.19
N ARG A 39 -11.92 -0.22 19.64
CA ARG A 39 -10.87 -0.13 18.61
C ARG A 39 -11.35 0.52 17.32
N SER A 40 -12.62 0.32 16.98
CA SER A 40 -13.19 0.90 15.76
C SER A 40 -13.32 2.41 15.87
N ILE A 41 -13.78 2.92 17.02
CA ILE A 41 -13.93 4.35 17.27
C ILE A 41 -12.57 5.01 17.55
N CYS A 42 -11.75 4.48 18.47
CA CYS A 42 -10.46 5.09 18.84
C CYS A 42 -9.50 5.19 17.64
N ASN A 43 -9.46 4.16 16.79
CA ASN A 43 -8.53 4.12 15.66
C ASN A 43 -9.19 4.64 14.37
N LYS A 44 -10.33 5.34 14.48
CA LYS A 44 -11.04 5.96 13.35
C LYS A 44 -11.21 5.00 12.15
N ARG A 45 -11.60 3.74 12.43
CA ARG A 45 -11.65 2.65 11.44
C ARG A 45 -12.87 2.80 10.53
N VAL A 46 -12.62 2.93 9.24
CA VAL A 46 -13.65 2.84 8.19
C VAL A 46 -13.67 1.42 7.63
N TYR A 47 -14.78 0.72 7.81
CA TYR A 47 -14.97 -0.64 7.28
C TYR A 47 -15.80 -0.60 5.98
N ARG A 48 -15.74 -1.67 5.18
CA ARG A 48 -16.64 -1.87 4.02
C ARG A 48 -17.28 -3.26 4.09
N CYS A 49 -18.54 -3.36 3.67
CA CYS A 49 -19.23 -4.64 3.52
C CYS A 49 -19.03 -5.16 2.09
N SER A 50 -18.66 -6.43 1.95
CA SER A 50 -18.56 -7.10 0.64
C SER A 50 -19.89 -7.74 0.19
N ARG A 51 -21.01 -7.37 0.81
CA ARG A 51 -22.37 -7.87 0.54
C ARG A 51 -23.37 -6.70 0.55
N ASP A 52 -24.65 -6.99 0.72
CA ASP A 52 -25.79 -6.07 0.81
C ASP A 52 -25.92 -5.28 2.13
N LYS A 53 -24.83 -5.15 2.91
CA LYS A 53 -24.84 -4.51 4.25
C LYS A 53 -25.78 -5.18 5.28
N ASN A 54 -26.31 -6.38 5.03
CA ASN A 54 -27.24 -7.08 5.92
C ASN A 54 -26.65 -8.39 6.52
N CYS A 55 -25.34 -8.42 6.79
CA CYS A 55 -24.69 -9.63 7.31
C CYS A 55 -25.18 -9.99 8.73
N VAL A 56 -25.64 -11.22 8.92
CA VAL A 56 -26.10 -11.73 10.22
C VAL A 56 -24.96 -11.81 11.23
N MET A 57 -25.11 -11.09 12.35
CA MET A 57 -24.14 -11.13 13.45
C MET A 57 -24.45 -12.26 14.44
N SER A 58 -23.57 -13.26 14.48
CA SER A 58 -23.61 -14.37 15.46
C SER A 58 -22.22 -14.62 16.07
N ARG A 59 -22.14 -15.34 17.19
CA ARG A 59 -20.86 -15.67 17.85
C ARG A 59 -19.82 -16.27 16.89
N LYS A 60 -20.25 -17.13 15.95
CA LYS A 60 -19.37 -17.82 15.00
C LYS A 60 -18.92 -16.94 13.82
N GLN A 61 -19.77 -16.00 13.38
CA GLN A 61 -19.53 -15.27 12.13
C GLN A 61 -19.43 -13.75 12.27
N ARG A 62 -19.48 -13.21 13.50
CA ARG A 62 -19.34 -11.76 13.77
C ARG A 62 -18.04 -11.16 13.23
N ASN A 63 -17.00 -11.96 12.98
CA ASN A 63 -15.74 -11.49 12.42
C ASN A 63 -15.71 -11.50 10.88
N ARG A 64 -16.72 -12.07 10.20
CA ARG A 64 -16.77 -12.15 8.73
C ARG A 64 -17.03 -10.80 8.05
N CYS A 65 -17.73 -9.89 8.72
CA CYS A 65 -18.00 -8.55 8.21
C CYS A 65 -17.92 -7.52 9.34
N GLN A 66 -16.82 -6.77 9.37
CA GLN A 66 -16.60 -5.72 10.37
C GLN A 66 -17.53 -4.53 10.17
N TYR A 67 -17.89 -4.21 8.92
CA TYR A 67 -18.86 -3.16 8.61
C TYR A 67 -20.21 -3.43 9.26
N CYS A 68 -20.86 -4.56 8.95
CA CYS A 68 -22.16 -4.88 9.52
C CYS A 68 -22.11 -5.08 11.04
N ARG A 69 -20.94 -5.47 11.57
CA ARG A 69 -20.74 -5.55 13.02
C ARG A 69 -20.74 -4.16 13.67
N LEU A 70 -20.01 -3.20 13.10
CA LEU A 70 -19.96 -1.83 13.61
C LEU A 70 -21.32 -1.13 13.41
N LEU A 71 -21.92 -1.31 12.24
CA LEU A 71 -23.27 -0.83 11.94
C LEU A 71 -24.27 -1.33 12.98
N LYS A 72 -24.26 -2.63 13.29
CA LYS A 72 -25.14 -3.19 14.33
C LYS A 72 -24.80 -2.65 15.73
N CYS A 73 -23.52 -2.37 16.04
CA CYS A 73 -23.16 -1.72 17.30
C CYS A 73 -23.82 -0.34 17.43
N LEU A 74 -23.77 0.47 16.38
CA LEU A 74 -24.36 1.81 16.36
C LEU A 74 -25.89 1.75 16.37
N GLN A 75 -26.50 0.89 15.54
CA GLN A 75 -27.95 0.69 15.49
C GLN A 75 -28.54 0.21 16.82
N MET A 76 -27.81 -0.61 17.58
CA MET A 76 -28.24 -1.05 18.91
C MET A 76 -27.98 -0.01 20.01
N GLY A 77 -27.34 1.12 19.69
CA GLY A 77 -27.17 2.27 20.58
C GLY A 77 -25.86 2.30 21.37
N MET A 78 -24.77 1.68 20.87
CA MET A 78 -23.45 1.85 21.50
C MET A 78 -22.97 3.31 21.39
N ASN A 79 -22.74 3.95 22.53
CA ASN A 79 -22.38 5.34 22.64
C ASN A 79 -20.86 5.57 22.48
N ARG A 80 -20.44 6.19 21.37
CA ARG A 80 -19.03 6.56 21.12
C ARG A 80 -18.49 7.56 22.14
N LYS A 81 -19.32 8.47 22.66
CA LYS A 81 -18.91 9.52 23.62
C LYS A 81 -18.56 8.94 25.00
N ALA A 82 -18.89 7.67 25.26
CA ALA A 82 -18.50 6.96 26.47
C ALA A 82 -17.06 6.42 26.42
N ILE A 83 -16.34 6.59 25.30
CA ILE A 83 -14.93 6.21 25.15
C ILE A 83 -14.07 7.42 25.50
N ARG A 84 -13.22 7.29 26.51
CA ARG A 84 -12.24 8.32 26.92
C ARG A 84 -10.94 8.16 26.13
N GLU A 85 -10.36 9.27 25.70
CA GLU A 85 -9.10 9.32 24.94
C GLU A 85 -7.85 9.09 25.81
N ASP A 86 -7.91 9.43 27.09
CA ASP A 86 -6.83 9.35 28.08
C ASP A 86 -6.42 7.92 28.48
N GLY A 87 -7.08 6.90 27.93
CA GLY A 87 -6.79 5.48 28.23
C GLY A 87 -7.09 5.06 29.67
N MET A 88 -7.53 5.98 30.53
CA MET A 88 -7.84 5.73 31.93
C MET A 88 -9.04 4.77 32.04
N PRO A 89 -9.04 3.81 32.98
CA PRO A 89 -10.19 2.96 33.24
C PRO A 89 -11.42 3.81 33.56
N GLY A 90 -12.35 3.92 32.61
CA GLY A 90 -13.60 4.66 32.81
C GLY A 90 -14.40 4.07 33.97
N GLY A 91 -14.94 4.95 34.82
CA GLY A 91 -15.81 4.58 35.94
C GLY A 91 -17.08 3.86 35.49
N ARG A 92 -17.68 3.07 36.39
CA ARG A 92 -18.94 2.35 36.17
C ARG A 92 -20.12 3.34 36.11
N ASN A 93 -20.27 4.08 35.03
CA ASN A 93 -21.43 4.95 34.81
C ASN A 93 -22.64 4.07 34.44
N LYS A 94 -23.43 3.69 35.46
CA LYS A 94 -24.63 2.86 35.35
C LYS A 94 -25.82 3.58 34.67
N SER A 95 -25.68 4.86 34.30
CA SER A 95 -26.77 5.73 33.83
C SER A 95 -26.76 6.03 32.33
N ILE A 96 -25.78 5.55 31.57
CA ILE A 96 -25.76 5.75 30.11
C ILE A 96 -26.51 4.56 29.50
N GLY A 97 -27.76 4.75 29.09
CA GLY A 97 -28.55 3.77 28.34
C GLY A 97 -28.17 3.74 26.85
N PRO A 98 -28.86 2.92 26.03
CA PRO A 98 -28.70 2.95 24.57
C PRO A 98 -29.03 4.35 24.06
N VAL A 99 -28.13 4.92 23.25
CA VAL A 99 -28.35 6.21 22.62
C VAL A 99 -29.12 6.01 21.32
N GLN A 100 -30.11 6.87 21.05
CA GLN A 100 -30.75 6.95 19.74
C GLN A 100 -29.79 7.69 18.80
N ILE A 101 -29.24 6.98 17.83
CA ILE A 101 -28.32 7.53 16.83
C ILE A 101 -29.11 7.61 15.52
N SER A 102 -29.19 8.80 14.90
CA SER A 102 -29.95 8.96 13.66
C SER A 102 -29.28 8.22 12.51
N GLU A 103 -30.05 7.85 11.47
CA GLU A 103 -29.48 7.15 10.32
C GLU A 103 -28.40 7.98 9.62
N GLU A 104 -28.57 9.31 9.56
CA GLU A 104 -27.57 10.22 9.01
C GLU A 104 -26.30 10.25 9.87
N GLU A 105 -26.41 10.23 11.21
CA GLU A 105 -25.25 10.17 12.10
C GLU A 105 -24.52 8.83 11.97
N ILE A 106 -25.24 7.71 11.87
CA ILE A 106 -24.64 6.40 11.59
C ILE A 106 -23.90 6.44 10.25
N GLU A 107 -24.50 7.01 9.21
CA GLU A 107 -23.88 7.12 7.89
C GLU A 107 -22.59 7.96 7.95
N ARG A 108 -22.60 9.11 8.64
CA ARG A 108 -21.39 9.94 8.83
C ARG A 108 -20.29 9.23 9.61
N ILE A 109 -20.62 8.46 10.65
CA ILE A 109 -19.65 7.69 11.43
C ILE A 109 -19.07 6.55 10.58
N MET A 110 -19.91 5.86 9.81
CA MET A 110 -19.52 4.73 8.99
C MET A 110 -18.75 5.15 7.72
N SER A 111 -18.96 6.37 7.21
CA SER A 111 -18.23 6.95 6.07
C SER A 111 -16.90 7.59 6.48
N GLY A 112 -16.72 7.90 7.76
CA GLY A 112 -15.53 8.55 8.30
C GLY A 112 -15.57 10.08 8.26
N GLN A 113 -16.66 10.68 7.76
CA GLN A 113 -16.81 12.14 7.63
C GLN A 113 -16.79 12.88 8.98
N GLU A 114 -17.19 12.25 10.09
CA GLU A 114 -17.13 12.90 11.41
C GLU A 114 -15.69 13.07 11.95
N PHE A 115 -14.69 12.41 11.37
CA PHE A 115 -13.31 12.49 11.83
C PHE A 115 -12.50 13.62 11.19
N GLU A 116 -13.01 14.22 10.11
CA GLU A 116 -12.38 15.36 9.43
C GLU A 116 -12.71 16.71 10.11
N GLY A 117 -13.81 16.78 10.88
CA GLY A 117 -14.27 18.02 11.52
C GLY A 117 -13.50 18.45 12.79
N GLU A 118 -12.69 17.58 13.39
CA GLU A 118 -11.94 17.91 14.62
C GLU A 118 -10.58 18.58 14.35
N ALA A 119 -10.10 18.58 13.09
CA ALA A 119 -8.84 19.24 12.74
C ALA A 119 -8.95 20.77 12.64
N ASN A 120 -10.17 21.33 12.66
CA ASN A 120 -10.42 22.75 12.35
C ASN A 120 -11.02 23.55 13.53
N MET A 121 -10.90 23.06 14.77
CA MET A 121 -11.33 23.79 15.98
C MET A 121 -10.22 24.01 17.02
N SER A 122 -8.98 24.15 16.56
CA SER A 122 -7.92 24.79 17.36
C SER A 122 -7.70 26.20 16.82
N TRP A 123 -8.49 27.15 17.33
CA TRP A 123 -8.14 28.57 17.54
C TRP A 123 -9.38 29.37 17.92
N SER A 124 -9.71 29.30 19.21
CA SER A 124 -10.38 30.40 19.89
C SER A 124 -9.73 30.53 21.27
N ASN A 125 -8.86 31.52 21.39
CA ASN A 125 -8.35 32.05 22.65
C ASN A 125 -9.51 32.42 23.56
N ASN A 126 -9.44 32.00 24.82
CA ASN A 126 -9.61 32.89 25.97
C ASN A 126 -8.98 32.23 27.20
N GLY A 127 -8.14 33.00 27.90
CA GLY A 127 -7.36 32.56 29.04
C GLY A 127 -8.16 32.39 30.31
N ASP A 128 -7.58 31.66 31.27
CA ASP A 128 -7.11 32.25 32.53
C ASP A 128 -6.32 31.21 33.34
N SER A 129 -5.12 31.64 33.72
CA SER A 129 -4.44 31.48 35.02
C SER A 129 -4.43 30.14 35.78
N ASP A 130 -3.19 29.65 35.95
CA ASP A 130 -2.49 29.56 37.23
C ASP A 130 -2.24 28.21 37.97
N HIS A 131 -0.94 28.08 38.29
CA HIS A 131 -0.29 27.50 39.49
C HIS A 131 0.11 26.01 39.58
N SER A 132 1.43 25.81 39.41
CA SER A 132 2.38 25.26 40.40
C SER A 132 2.74 23.77 40.39
N SER A 133 4.01 23.50 40.04
CA SER A 133 4.85 22.37 40.52
C SER A 133 5.19 22.55 42.02
N PRO A 134 5.69 21.54 42.78
CA PRO A 134 6.98 20.82 42.62
C PRO A 134 6.86 19.30 42.96
N GLY A 135 7.84 18.38 42.91
CA GLY A 135 9.28 18.31 42.67
C GLY A 135 9.80 16.94 43.18
N ASN A 136 10.82 16.37 42.50
CA ASN A 136 11.85 15.37 42.88
C ASN A 136 11.54 14.04 43.63
N GLY A 137 12.18 12.95 43.16
CA GLY A 137 12.68 11.87 44.04
C GLY A 137 12.89 10.44 43.46
N VAL A 138 14.08 10.18 42.91
CA VAL A 138 14.96 8.99 43.07
C VAL A 138 14.48 7.53 42.77
N SER A 139 15.13 6.95 41.75
CA SER A 139 15.79 5.62 41.58
C SER A 139 15.34 4.35 42.35
N GLU A 140 15.12 3.24 41.64
CA GLU A 140 16.03 2.07 41.50
C GLU A 140 15.32 0.78 40.96
N SER A 141 15.94 0.20 39.93
CA SER A 141 16.25 -1.24 39.76
C SER A 141 15.15 -2.33 39.86
N ASN A 142 14.85 -3.02 38.74
CA ASN A 142 15.43 -4.36 38.50
C ASN A 142 15.02 -5.00 37.15
N GLN A 143 16.01 -5.67 36.56
CA GLN A 143 16.06 -6.34 35.26
C GLN A 143 15.47 -7.78 35.27
N PRO A 144 15.37 -8.45 34.09
CA PRO A 144 14.49 -9.59 33.80
C PRO A 144 15.22 -10.95 33.74
N SER A 145 14.48 -12.07 33.60
CA SER A 145 14.94 -13.39 33.09
C SER A 145 13.78 -14.42 33.04
N PRO A 146 13.89 -15.58 32.36
CA PRO A 146 14.44 -15.82 31.02
C PRO A 146 13.61 -16.81 30.17
N VAL A 147 14.11 -17.02 28.97
CA VAL A 147 13.71 -17.90 27.86
C VAL A 147 13.87 -19.39 28.19
N SER A 148 13.02 -20.24 27.58
CA SER A 148 13.27 -21.68 27.40
C SER A 148 13.17 -22.06 25.92
N THR A 149 14.27 -22.59 25.37
CA THR A 149 14.33 -23.41 24.15
C THR A 149 13.86 -24.85 24.41
N PRO A 150 13.49 -25.62 23.36
CA PRO A 150 14.41 -26.70 22.98
C PRO A 150 14.55 -26.97 21.46
N SER A 151 15.82 -27.24 21.11
CA SER A 151 16.47 -28.22 20.23
C SER A 151 15.80 -28.88 19.00
N SER A 152 16.69 -29.07 18.01
CA SER A 152 16.57 -29.45 16.60
C SER A 152 16.58 -30.96 16.31
N SER A 153 16.02 -31.37 15.15
CA SER A 153 16.55 -32.43 14.25
C SER A 153 15.94 -32.39 12.83
N ARG A 154 16.72 -31.83 11.89
CA ARG A 154 16.90 -32.12 10.45
C ARG A 154 15.71 -32.45 9.51
N SER A 155 15.47 -31.56 8.55
CA SER A 155 15.29 -31.87 7.11
C SER A 155 15.53 -30.61 6.27
N VAL A 156 15.75 -30.79 4.97
CA VAL A 156 16.56 -29.97 4.06
C VAL A 156 15.72 -28.95 3.29
N GLU A 157 16.31 -27.76 3.10
CA GLU A 157 16.09 -26.72 2.06
C GLU A 157 14.76 -25.96 1.91
N LEU A 158 14.96 -24.69 1.48
CA LEU A 158 14.02 -23.73 0.92
C LEU A 158 13.14 -22.92 1.89
N ASN A 159 13.72 -21.97 2.63
CA ASN A 159 12.92 -20.91 3.29
C ASN A 159 13.68 -19.60 3.58
N GLY A 160 14.52 -19.13 2.65
CA GLY A 160 15.23 -17.84 2.77
C GLY A 160 14.35 -16.57 2.60
N PHE A 161 13.10 -16.72 2.16
CA PHE A 161 12.23 -15.58 1.82
C PHE A 161 11.43 -14.98 3.00
N ALA A 162 11.33 -15.69 4.12
CA ALA A 162 10.52 -15.23 5.26
C ALA A 162 11.30 -14.38 6.28
N ALA A 163 12.61 -14.63 6.43
CA ALA A 163 13.42 -14.01 7.49
C ALA A 163 13.72 -12.52 7.26
N LEU A 164 13.67 -12.03 6.01
CA LEU A 164 13.87 -10.60 5.68
C LEU A 164 12.60 -9.75 5.83
N ARG A 165 11.43 -10.38 6.01
CA ARG A 165 10.14 -9.68 6.15
C ARG A 165 10.01 -8.93 7.48
N ASP A 166 10.67 -9.40 8.54
CA ASP A 166 10.52 -8.85 9.89
C ASP A 166 11.50 -7.71 10.22
N GLN A 167 12.58 -7.51 9.45
CA GLN A 167 13.57 -6.45 9.73
C GLN A 167 13.22 -5.07 9.14
N TYR A 168 12.27 -4.95 8.20
CA TYR A 168 11.97 -3.68 7.51
C TYR A 168 10.62 -3.04 7.87
N LEU A 169 9.93 -3.50 8.93
CA LEU A 169 8.69 -2.89 9.42
C LEU A 169 8.91 -1.72 10.39
N GLY A 170 10.15 -1.28 10.59
CA GLY A 170 10.55 -0.32 11.62
C GLY A 170 10.84 1.12 11.17
N THR A 171 10.72 1.47 9.89
CA THR A 171 10.96 2.85 9.41
C THR A 171 9.68 3.46 8.80
N PRO A 172 9.35 4.73 9.11
CA PRO A 172 8.11 5.34 8.63
C PRO A 172 8.28 5.71 7.15
N VAL A 173 7.75 4.87 6.25
CA VAL A 173 7.61 5.17 4.83
C VAL A 173 6.39 6.07 4.61
N SER A 174 6.55 7.09 3.77
CA SER A 174 5.57 8.14 3.48
C SER A 174 4.20 7.59 3.02
N THR A 175 3.12 8.19 3.54
CA THR A 175 1.73 7.71 3.61
C THR A 175 0.92 7.75 2.30
N HIS A 176 1.52 7.56 1.12
CA HIS A 176 0.89 7.87 -0.17
C HIS A 176 0.07 6.75 -0.85
N TYR A 177 -0.39 5.74 -0.10
CA TYR A 177 -1.27 4.69 -0.65
C TYR A 177 -2.19 4.03 0.40
N GLN A 178 -2.70 4.80 1.38
CA GLN A 178 -3.54 4.21 2.42
C GLN A 178 -4.99 3.90 1.96
N TYR A 179 -5.36 4.25 0.73
CA TYR A 179 -6.72 4.06 0.21
C TYR A 179 -6.73 3.18 -1.04
N LEU A 180 -6.62 1.86 -0.88
CA LEU A 180 -7.44 0.84 -1.58
C LEU A 180 -7.25 -0.60 -1.03
N PRO A 181 -7.32 -0.87 0.30
CA PRO A 181 -7.21 -2.25 0.81
C PRO A 181 -8.39 -3.17 0.44
N HIS A 182 -9.47 -2.64 -0.13
CA HIS A 182 -10.75 -3.36 -0.26
C HIS A 182 -10.87 -4.23 -1.51
N LEU A 183 -9.91 -4.17 -2.42
CA LEU A 183 -9.93 -4.96 -3.65
C LEU A 183 -9.02 -6.20 -3.57
N PHE A 184 -8.25 -6.35 -2.50
CA PHE A 184 -7.36 -7.49 -2.24
C PHE A 184 -8.04 -8.64 -1.47
N SER A 185 -9.33 -8.53 -1.15
CA SER A 185 -10.08 -9.55 -0.37
C SER A 185 -11.00 -10.40 -1.24
N TYR A 186 -10.45 -11.08 -2.25
CA TYR A 186 -11.15 -12.17 -2.94
C TYR A 186 -10.20 -13.32 -3.29
N SER A 187 -9.78 -14.08 -2.27
CA SER A 187 -9.26 -15.43 -2.51
C SER A 187 -9.38 -16.30 -1.26
N ALA A 188 -10.62 -16.64 -0.88
CA ALA A 188 -10.88 -17.84 -0.10
C ALA A 188 -12.35 -18.27 -0.23
N HIS A 189 -12.54 -19.45 -0.82
CA HIS A 189 -13.77 -20.27 -0.86
C HIS A 189 -14.70 -20.09 -2.06
N SER A 190 -14.45 -20.87 -3.11
CA SER A 190 -15.49 -21.72 -3.69
C SER A 190 -14.86 -22.97 -4.29
N ALA A 191 -14.70 -24.01 -3.48
CA ALA A 191 -14.55 -25.36 -4.01
C ALA A 191 -15.96 -25.89 -4.26
N LEU A 192 -16.20 -26.42 -5.47
CA LEU A 192 -17.40 -27.14 -5.98
C LEU A 192 -18.13 -26.52 -7.20
N VAL A 193 -17.43 -25.81 -8.10
CA VAL A 193 -17.94 -25.59 -9.47
C VAL A 193 -16.83 -25.94 -10.47
N PRO A 194 -17.10 -26.74 -11.53
CA PRO A 194 -16.12 -26.98 -12.59
C PRO A 194 -15.67 -25.65 -13.19
N PRO A 195 -14.43 -25.53 -13.71
CA PRO A 195 -13.91 -24.27 -14.21
C PRO A 195 -14.72 -23.86 -15.44
N GLN A 196 -15.68 -22.94 -15.24
CA GLN A 196 -16.26 -22.22 -16.35
C GLN A 196 -15.16 -21.35 -16.92
N THR A 197 -14.86 -21.51 -18.21
CA THR A 197 -14.02 -20.60 -18.97
C THR A 197 -14.66 -19.21 -18.88
N ARG A 198 -14.24 -18.40 -17.91
CA ARG A 198 -14.58 -16.97 -17.90
C ARG A 198 -14.00 -16.39 -19.19
N SER A 199 -14.83 -15.78 -20.02
CA SER A 199 -14.36 -14.92 -21.11
C SER A 199 -13.97 -13.58 -20.50
N LEU A 200 -12.86 -12.99 -20.95
CA LEU A 200 -12.50 -11.62 -20.62
C LEU A 200 -13.65 -10.68 -21.04
N ASP A 201 -13.98 -9.68 -20.22
CA ASP A 201 -14.98 -8.70 -20.60
C ASP A 201 -14.53 -7.99 -21.90
N PRO A 202 -15.40 -7.88 -22.93
CA PRO A 202 -15.02 -7.25 -24.20
C PRO A 202 -14.57 -5.80 -24.05
N GLN A 203 -15.08 -5.05 -23.06
CA GLN A 203 -14.64 -3.69 -22.79
C GLN A 203 -13.25 -3.69 -22.15
N SER A 204 -12.98 -4.58 -21.18
CA SER A 204 -11.64 -4.77 -20.61
C SER A 204 -10.60 -5.07 -21.69
N HIS A 205 -10.90 -6.02 -22.58
CA HIS A 205 -10.00 -6.36 -23.69
C HIS A 205 -9.71 -5.15 -24.61
N SER A 206 -10.75 -4.42 -24.98
CA SER A 206 -10.64 -3.23 -25.84
C SER A 206 -9.77 -2.15 -25.18
N LEU A 207 -10.01 -1.84 -23.91
CA LEU A 207 -9.26 -0.82 -23.17
C LEU A 207 -7.78 -1.18 -23.00
N ILE A 208 -7.47 -2.45 -22.72
CA ILE A 208 -6.09 -2.93 -22.62
C ILE A 208 -5.39 -2.82 -23.97
N THR A 209 -6.06 -3.24 -25.04
CA THR A 209 -5.51 -3.13 -26.39
C THR A 209 -5.18 -1.68 -26.72
N GLN A 210 -6.07 -0.74 -26.40
CA GLN A 210 -5.84 0.69 -26.59
C GLN A 210 -4.66 1.21 -25.75
N LEU A 211 -4.52 0.77 -24.49
CA LEU A 211 -3.37 1.13 -23.66
C LEU A 211 -2.06 0.59 -24.25
N VAL A 212 -2.03 -0.66 -24.69
CA VAL A 212 -0.84 -1.27 -25.31
C VAL A 212 -0.49 -0.56 -26.63
N CYS A 213 -1.48 -0.21 -27.46
CA CYS A 213 -1.26 0.55 -28.68
C CYS A 213 -0.73 1.99 -28.43
N ALA A 214 -0.97 2.55 -27.24
CA ALA A 214 -0.42 3.85 -26.85
C ALA A 214 1.06 3.76 -26.44
N GLU A 215 1.54 2.59 -26.02
CA GLU A 215 2.94 2.38 -25.62
C GLU A 215 3.89 2.40 -26.81
N ASP A 216 5.08 2.92 -26.57
CA ASP A 216 6.20 2.83 -27.50
C ASP A 216 7.12 1.69 -27.06
N LEU A 217 6.83 0.49 -27.57
CA LEU A 217 7.57 -0.74 -27.25
C LEU A 217 8.84 -0.91 -28.10
N GLU A 218 9.14 0.03 -28.99
CA GLU A 218 10.38 -0.01 -29.78
C GLU A 218 11.60 0.08 -28.86
N PRO A 219 12.75 -0.54 -29.23
CA PRO A 219 13.97 -0.39 -28.47
C PRO A 219 14.38 1.08 -28.28
N LEU A 220 15.11 1.36 -27.20
CA LEU A 220 15.68 2.68 -26.95
C LEU A 220 16.63 3.07 -28.10
N GLY A 221 16.48 4.29 -28.61
CA GLY A 221 17.30 4.84 -29.69
C GLY A 221 18.65 5.36 -29.19
N THR A 222 18.78 5.63 -27.89
CA THR A 222 20.05 6.04 -27.28
C THR A 222 21.10 4.93 -27.41
N PRO A 223 22.24 5.19 -28.08
CA PRO A 223 23.27 4.18 -28.27
C PRO A 223 23.97 3.86 -26.94
N MET A 224 24.05 2.56 -26.63
CA MET A 224 24.71 2.01 -25.44
C MET A 224 25.84 1.04 -25.83
N LEU A 225 26.35 1.15 -27.06
CA LEU A 225 27.48 0.35 -27.54
C LEU A 225 28.79 1.10 -27.26
N ILE A 226 29.76 0.39 -26.69
CA ILE A 226 31.08 0.91 -26.37
C ILE A 226 32.13 -0.09 -26.84
N GLU A 227 33.22 0.44 -27.41
CA GLU A 227 34.33 -0.38 -27.91
C GLU A 227 35.00 -1.19 -26.80
N ASP A 228 35.43 -2.39 -27.14
CA ASP A 228 36.16 -3.25 -26.21
C ASP A 228 37.48 -2.62 -25.78
N GLY A 229 37.66 -2.49 -24.47
CA GLY A 229 38.85 -1.88 -23.86
C GLY A 229 38.74 -0.37 -23.62
N TYR A 230 37.67 0.28 -24.09
CA TYR A 230 37.42 1.68 -23.76
C TYR A 230 37.08 1.84 -22.27
N LYS A 231 37.68 2.85 -21.63
CA LYS A 231 37.38 3.22 -20.23
C LYS A 231 36.40 4.38 -20.24
N VAL A 232 35.24 4.16 -19.61
CA VAL A 232 34.20 5.17 -19.51
C VAL A 232 34.46 6.07 -18.31
N THR A 233 34.49 7.37 -18.52
CA THR A 233 34.61 8.36 -17.44
C THR A 233 33.27 8.58 -16.73
N GLN A 234 33.32 9.08 -15.50
CA GLN A 234 32.11 9.44 -14.73
C GLN A 234 31.22 10.44 -15.50
N ALA A 235 31.82 11.42 -16.17
CA ALA A 235 31.11 12.45 -16.92
C ALA A 235 30.41 11.88 -18.18
N GLU A 236 31.08 10.98 -18.92
CA GLU A 236 30.47 10.31 -20.08
C GLU A 236 29.30 9.40 -19.65
N LEU A 237 29.47 8.65 -18.57
CA LEU A 237 28.40 7.81 -18.05
C LEU A 237 27.21 8.67 -17.58
N PHE A 238 27.47 9.76 -16.85
CA PHE A 238 26.44 10.70 -16.45
C PHE A 238 25.70 11.29 -17.66
N ALA A 239 26.43 11.73 -18.70
CA ALA A 239 25.83 12.24 -19.92
C ALA A 239 24.97 11.19 -20.65
N LEU A 240 25.39 9.92 -20.66
CA LEU A 240 24.57 8.81 -21.19
C LEU A 240 23.28 8.62 -20.37
N LEU A 241 23.36 8.61 -19.05
CA LEU A 241 22.19 8.52 -18.17
C LEU A 241 21.21 9.68 -18.42
N CYS A 242 21.70 10.90 -18.60
CA CYS A 242 20.87 12.06 -18.95
C CYS A 242 20.16 11.88 -20.30
N ARG A 243 20.87 11.41 -21.34
CA ARG A 243 20.26 11.16 -22.66
C ARG A 243 19.17 10.09 -22.59
N LEU A 244 19.41 9.01 -21.83
CA LEU A 244 18.40 7.97 -21.60
C LEU A 244 17.18 8.53 -20.86
N ALA A 245 17.39 9.31 -19.81
CA ALA A 245 16.31 9.94 -19.06
C ALA A 245 15.48 10.88 -19.93
N ASP A 246 16.12 11.68 -20.80
CA ASP A 246 15.45 12.58 -21.74
C ASP A 246 14.61 11.82 -22.78
N GLU A 247 15.17 10.77 -23.40
CA GLU A 247 14.43 9.93 -24.33
C GLU A 247 13.21 9.28 -23.66
N LEU A 248 13.40 8.70 -22.46
CA LEU A 248 12.32 8.05 -21.72
C LEU A 248 11.23 9.04 -21.30
N LEU A 249 11.60 10.26 -20.89
CA LEU A 249 10.66 11.33 -20.57
C LEU A 249 9.88 11.77 -21.80
N PHE A 250 10.56 11.96 -22.94
CA PHE A 250 9.91 12.30 -24.21
C PHE A 250 8.89 11.25 -24.62
N ARG A 251 9.22 9.96 -24.48
CA ARG A 251 8.27 8.87 -24.72
C ARG A 251 7.07 8.93 -23.78
N GLN A 252 7.22 9.35 -22.52
CA GLN A 252 6.06 9.55 -21.63
C GLN A 252 5.14 10.68 -22.12
N ILE A 253 5.70 11.80 -22.59
CA ILE A 253 4.92 12.91 -23.15
C ILE A 253 4.14 12.45 -24.40
N ALA A 254 4.79 11.68 -25.27
CA ALA A 254 4.16 11.10 -26.45
C ALA A 254 3.07 10.09 -26.09
N TRP A 255 3.31 9.24 -25.09
CA TRP A 255 2.37 8.25 -24.56
C TRP A 255 1.09 8.90 -24.04
N ILE A 256 1.19 9.98 -23.24
CA ILE A 256 0.00 10.67 -22.69
C ILE A 256 -0.97 11.08 -23.79
N LYS A 257 -0.45 11.62 -24.91
CA LYS A 257 -1.27 12.08 -26.05
C LYS A 257 -2.01 10.95 -26.77
N LYS A 258 -1.57 9.70 -26.60
CA LYS A 258 -2.15 8.51 -27.22
C LYS A 258 -3.13 7.76 -26.30
N LEU A 259 -3.28 8.20 -25.05
CA LEU A 259 -4.15 7.53 -24.08
C LEU A 259 -5.62 7.54 -24.53
N PRO A 260 -6.36 6.44 -24.32
CA PRO A 260 -7.77 6.35 -24.74
C PRO A 260 -8.70 7.32 -24.01
N PHE A 261 -8.26 7.87 -22.89
CA PHE A 261 -8.96 8.88 -22.08
C PHE A 261 -8.31 10.26 -22.19
N PHE A 262 -7.49 10.54 -23.21
CA PHE A 262 -6.78 11.82 -23.37
C PHE A 262 -7.72 13.05 -23.34
N CYS A 263 -8.94 12.90 -23.87
CA CYS A 263 -9.94 13.96 -23.88
C CYS A 263 -10.75 14.07 -22.58
N GLU A 264 -10.56 13.16 -21.62
CA GLU A 264 -11.31 13.17 -20.36
C GLU A 264 -10.69 14.14 -19.33
N LEU A 265 -9.39 14.43 -19.39
CA LEU A 265 -8.71 15.32 -18.42
C LEU A 265 -8.20 16.61 -19.07
N SER A 266 -7.96 17.63 -18.25
CA SER A 266 -7.37 18.88 -18.72
C SER A 266 -5.86 18.74 -18.96
N ILE A 267 -5.32 19.51 -19.92
CA ILE A 267 -3.86 19.59 -20.15
C ILE A 267 -3.11 20.02 -18.88
N LYS A 268 -3.73 20.86 -18.05
CA LYS A 268 -3.18 21.25 -16.76
C LYS A 268 -3.01 20.06 -15.83
N ASP A 269 -4.01 19.18 -15.74
CA ASP A 269 -3.94 17.97 -14.92
C ASP A 269 -2.88 17.02 -15.45
N TYR A 270 -2.82 16.77 -16.77
CA TYR A 270 -1.75 15.95 -17.37
C TYR A 270 -0.36 16.48 -17.07
N THR A 271 -0.17 17.81 -17.16
CA THR A 271 1.11 18.46 -16.85
C THR A 271 1.45 18.27 -15.37
N CYS A 272 0.48 18.41 -14.47
CA CYS A 272 0.64 18.23 -13.03
C CYS A 272 0.98 16.77 -12.66
N LEU A 273 0.25 15.82 -13.24
CA LEU A 273 0.48 14.38 -13.09
C LEU A 273 1.89 13.99 -13.55
N LEU A 274 2.26 14.37 -14.77
CA LEU A 274 3.57 14.02 -15.34
C LEU A 274 4.71 14.65 -14.53
N SER A 275 4.60 15.93 -14.18
CA SER A 275 5.64 16.63 -13.40
C SER A 275 5.89 15.97 -12.03
N SER A 276 4.88 15.29 -11.48
CA SER A 276 4.98 14.64 -10.17
C SER A 276 5.40 13.16 -10.26
N THR A 277 5.12 12.47 -11.36
CA THR A 277 5.25 11.00 -11.48
C THR A 277 6.23 10.52 -12.55
N TRP A 278 6.86 11.43 -13.32
CA TRP A 278 7.72 11.04 -14.45
C TRP A 278 8.80 10.03 -14.06
N GLN A 279 9.46 10.23 -12.92
CA GLN A 279 10.50 9.32 -12.40
C GLN A 279 9.96 7.92 -12.08
N GLU A 280 8.72 7.83 -11.62
CA GLU A 280 8.04 6.57 -11.30
C GLU A 280 7.73 5.79 -12.58
N LEU A 281 7.26 6.50 -13.62
CA LEU A 281 6.97 5.91 -14.93
C LEU A 281 8.23 5.42 -15.63
N ILE A 282 9.32 6.19 -15.54
CA ILE A 282 10.63 5.80 -16.05
C ILE A 282 11.10 4.53 -15.34
N LEU A 283 11.09 4.50 -14.01
CA LEU A 283 11.51 3.32 -13.25
C LEU A 283 10.67 2.07 -13.60
N LEU A 284 9.35 2.22 -13.68
CA LEU A 284 8.46 1.12 -14.08
C LEU A 284 8.80 0.61 -15.50
N SER A 285 9.03 1.51 -16.46
CA SER A 285 9.42 1.14 -17.84
C SER A 285 10.79 0.44 -17.90
N SER A 286 11.76 0.90 -17.11
CA SER A 286 13.09 0.31 -17.01
C SER A 286 13.05 -1.11 -16.44
N LEU A 287 12.15 -1.39 -15.51
CA LEU A 287 12.01 -2.72 -14.89
C LEU A 287 11.21 -3.71 -15.76
N THR A 288 10.55 -3.23 -16.81
CA THR A 288 9.65 -4.03 -17.65
C THR A 288 10.09 -3.97 -19.12
N VAL A 289 9.50 -3.09 -19.92
CA VAL A 289 9.67 -3.02 -21.38
C VAL A 289 11.12 -2.79 -21.79
N TYR A 290 11.87 -1.96 -21.05
CA TYR A 290 13.26 -1.63 -21.38
C TYR A 290 14.28 -2.38 -20.50
N SER A 291 13.84 -3.44 -19.80
CA SER A 291 14.71 -4.17 -18.88
C SER A 291 15.95 -4.74 -19.54
N LYS A 292 15.83 -5.25 -20.77
CA LYS A 292 16.98 -5.78 -21.52
C LYS A 292 18.02 -4.70 -21.83
N GLN A 293 17.61 -3.51 -22.24
CA GLN A 293 18.52 -2.43 -22.58
C GLN A 293 19.14 -1.80 -21.32
N ILE A 294 18.34 -1.57 -20.27
CA ILE A 294 18.80 -0.93 -19.03
C ILE A 294 19.63 -1.87 -18.14
N PHE A 295 19.20 -3.13 -17.96
CA PHE A 295 19.91 -4.11 -17.13
C PHE A 295 20.85 -5.03 -17.93
N GLY A 296 20.86 -4.92 -19.26
CA GLY A 296 21.80 -5.60 -20.17
C GLY A 296 22.80 -4.62 -20.77
N ASP A 297 22.39 -3.87 -21.80
CA ASP A 297 23.29 -3.04 -22.61
C ASP A 297 23.95 -1.91 -21.78
N LEU A 298 23.17 -1.18 -20.98
CA LEU A 298 23.72 -0.16 -20.06
C LEU A 298 24.55 -0.80 -18.93
N ALA A 299 24.25 -2.03 -18.52
CA ALA A 299 25.09 -2.75 -17.56
C ALA A 299 26.47 -3.05 -18.14
N ASP A 300 26.57 -3.33 -19.44
CA ASP A 300 27.86 -3.46 -20.14
C ASP A 300 28.64 -2.16 -20.17
N VAL A 301 27.98 -1.03 -20.46
CA VAL A 301 28.60 0.31 -20.40
C VAL A 301 29.14 0.62 -19.00
N THR A 302 28.30 0.45 -17.97
CA THR A 302 28.68 0.75 -16.58
C THR A 302 29.79 -0.16 -16.05
N SER A 303 29.96 -1.36 -16.61
CA SER A 303 31.07 -2.25 -16.26
C SER A 303 32.44 -1.64 -16.59
N LYS A 304 32.50 -0.83 -17.66
CA LYS A 304 33.72 -0.16 -18.16
C LYS A 304 34.07 1.13 -17.42
N TYR A 305 33.19 1.63 -16.57
CA TYR A 305 33.46 2.76 -15.68
C TYR A 305 34.14 2.28 -14.40
N SER A 306 35.28 2.87 -14.04
CA SER A 306 36.02 2.54 -12.81
C SER A 306 35.92 3.72 -11.84
N PRO A 307 35.16 3.61 -10.74
CA PRO A 307 35.07 4.67 -9.75
C PRO A 307 36.40 4.82 -9.01
N SER A 308 36.73 6.05 -8.61
CA SER A 308 37.84 6.35 -7.72
C SER A 308 37.55 5.93 -6.27
N ASP A 309 38.61 5.80 -5.46
CA ASP A 309 38.47 5.48 -4.03
C ASP A 309 37.63 6.55 -3.31
N ASP A 310 37.78 7.82 -3.65
CA ASP A 310 37.00 8.92 -3.09
C ASP A 310 35.50 8.79 -3.41
N GLU A 311 35.14 8.41 -4.64
CA GLU A 311 33.74 8.15 -5.02
C GLU A 311 33.14 7.01 -4.21
N LEU A 312 33.91 5.94 -3.94
CA LEU A 312 33.48 4.82 -3.12
C LEU A 312 33.27 5.23 -1.65
N HIS A 313 34.15 6.06 -1.09
CA HIS A 313 34.03 6.53 0.30
C HIS A 313 32.89 7.52 0.49
N ARG A 314 32.53 8.28 -0.56
CA ARG A 314 31.42 9.25 -0.55
C ARG A 314 30.06 8.63 -0.86
N PHE A 315 29.96 7.32 -1.07
CA PHE A 315 28.69 6.67 -1.36
C PHE A 315 27.78 6.69 -0.12
N SER A 316 26.64 7.37 -0.22
CA SER A 316 25.81 7.68 0.95
C SER A 316 24.98 6.48 1.43
N GLU A 317 24.55 6.51 2.70
CA GLU A 317 23.64 5.50 3.24
C GLU A 317 22.31 5.47 2.48
N GLU A 318 21.81 6.62 2.05
CA GLU A 318 20.63 6.71 1.19
C GLU A 318 20.85 6.06 -0.17
N GLY A 319 22.04 6.22 -0.76
CA GLY A 319 22.43 5.54 -1.99
C GLY A 319 22.44 4.01 -1.85
N MET A 320 22.92 3.50 -0.72
CA MET A 320 22.88 2.05 -0.40
C MET A 320 21.45 1.53 -0.23
N GLU A 321 20.59 2.27 0.46
CA GLU A 321 19.17 1.91 0.61
C GLU A 321 18.47 1.83 -0.75
N VAL A 322 18.66 2.85 -1.60
CA VAL A 322 18.11 2.89 -2.96
C VAL A 322 18.63 1.71 -3.79
N MET A 323 19.92 1.41 -3.69
CA MET A 323 20.53 0.27 -4.39
C MET A 323 19.88 -1.06 -3.98
N GLU A 324 19.79 -1.36 -2.68
CA GLU A 324 19.23 -2.61 -2.19
C GLU A 324 17.77 -2.78 -2.63
N ARG A 325 16.98 -1.71 -2.52
CA ARG A 325 15.57 -1.71 -2.91
C ARG A 325 15.38 -1.87 -4.41
N LEU A 326 16.22 -1.23 -5.24
CA LEU A 326 16.21 -1.43 -6.69
C LEU A 326 16.53 -2.87 -7.09
N ILE A 327 17.52 -3.49 -6.45
CA ILE A 327 17.88 -4.90 -6.70
C ILE A 327 16.72 -5.83 -6.31
N TYR A 328 16.11 -5.60 -5.15
CA TYR A 328 14.92 -6.34 -4.72
C TYR A 328 13.79 -6.22 -5.76
N LEU A 329 13.50 -4.99 -6.20
CA LEU A 329 12.43 -4.73 -7.14
C LEU A 329 12.70 -5.37 -8.50
N PHE A 330 13.93 -5.27 -9.02
CA PHE A 330 14.35 -5.96 -10.25
C PHE A 330 14.11 -7.47 -10.19
N ARG A 331 14.52 -8.12 -9.09
CA ARG A 331 14.29 -9.57 -8.89
C ARG A 331 12.80 -9.88 -8.83
N LYS A 332 12.01 -9.06 -8.14
CA LYS A 332 10.56 -9.22 -8.05
C LYS A 332 9.90 -9.13 -9.43
N PHE A 333 10.25 -8.12 -10.24
CA PHE A 333 9.73 -8.00 -11.61
C PHE A 333 10.17 -9.16 -12.51
N SER A 334 11.40 -9.63 -12.35
CA SER A 334 11.92 -10.81 -13.08
C SER A 334 11.15 -12.09 -12.73
N GLN A 335 10.81 -12.29 -11.45
CA GLN A 335 9.97 -13.40 -11.00
C GLN A 335 8.52 -13.28 -11.50
N LEU A 336 7.97 -12.06 -11.45
CA LEU A 336 6.61 -11.78 -11.87
C LEU A 336 6.42 -11.90 -13.40
N LYS A 337 7.48 -11.77 -14.21
CA LYS A 337 7.42 -11.83 -15.69
C LYS A 337 6.24 -11.01 -16.24
N VAL A 338 6.21 -9.74 -15.88
CA VAL A 338 5.12 -8.81 -16.21
C VAL A 338 4.97 -8.72 -17.73
N SER A 339 3.76 -9.00 -18.23
CA SER A 339 3.42 -8.88 -19.65
C SER A 339 3.16 -7.43 -20.06
N ASN A 340 3.19 -7.14 -21.37
CA ASN A 340 2.99 -5.78 -21.88
C ASN A 340 1.60 -5.22 -21.51
N GLU A 341 0.58 -6.08 -21.49
CA GLU A 341 -0.78 -5.72 -21.08
C GLU A 341 -0.85 -5.35 -19.59
N GLU A 342 -0.17 -6.12 -18.72
CA GLU A 342 -0.08 -5.83 -17.29
C GLU A 342 0.72 -4.55 -17.05
N TYR A 343 1.85 -4.37 -17.76
CA TYR A 343 2.65 -3.15 -17.70
C TYR A 343 1.84 -1.91 -18.06
N ALA A 344 1.12 -1.94 -19.20
CA ALA A 344 0.34 -0.80 -19.67
C ALA A 344 -0.76 -0.43 -18.66
N CYS A 345 -1.41 -1.43 -18.06
CA CYS A 345 -2.36 -1.23 -16.96
C CYS A 345 -1.69 -0.62 -15.72
N MET A 346 -0.59 -1.21 -15.24
CA MET A 346 0.15 -0.73 -14.07
C MET A 346 0.62 0.71 -14.26
N LYS A 347 1.10 1.06 -15.45
CA LYS A 347 1.56 2.39 -15.79
C LYS A 347 0.41 3.41 -15.78
N ALA A 348 -0.74 3.06 -16.38
CA ALA A 348 -1.93 3.91 -16.35
C ALA A 348 -2.44 4.12 -14.91
N ILE A 349 -2.50 3.05 -14.10
CA ILE A 349 -2.91 3.13 -12.68
C ILE A 349 -1.92 3.97 -11.87
N ASN A 350 -0.61 3.82 -12.10
CA ASN A 350 0.39 4.61 -11.39
C ASN A 350 0.32 6.10 -11.75
N PHE A 351 0.14 6.41 -13.04
CA PHE A 351 0.03 7.77 -13.56
C PHE A 351 -1.23 8.49 -13.07
N LEU A 352 -2.36 7.78 -12.98
CA LEU A 352 -3.64 8.32 -12.52
C LEU A 352 -3.67 8.46 -10.98
N ASN A 353 -2.76 9.27 -10.43
CA ASN A 353 -2.63 9.49 -9.00
C ASN A 353 -3.44 10.72 -8.54
N GLN A 354 -4.58 10.46 -7.93
CA GLN A 354 -5.48 11.50 -7.41
C GLN A 354 -4.90 12.32 -6.24
N ASP A 355 -3.88 11.80 -5.54
CA ASP A 355 -3.32 12.44 -4.33
C ASP A 355 -2.34 13.59 -4.66
N ILE A 356 -2.12 13.87 -5.96
CA ILE A 356 -1.24 14.95 -6.40
C ILE A 356 -1.90 16.31 -6.14
N ARG A 357 -1.13 17.22 -5.53
CA ARG A 357 -1.59 18.58 -5.24
C ARG A 357 -1.66 19.41 -6.52
N GLY A 358 -2.72 20.20 -6.66
CA GLY A 358 -2.90 21.13 -7.79
C GLY A 358 -3.77 20.61 -8.93
N LEU A 359 -4.34 19.41 -8.79
CA LEU A 359 -5.32 18.83 -9.71
C LEU A 359 -6.63 19.60 -9.67
N THR A 360 -7.25 19.79 -10.84
CA THR A 360 -8.53 20.48 -10.98
C THR A 360 -9.74 19.56 -10.77
N ASN A 361 -9.63 18.29 -11.16
CA ASN A 361 -10.71 17.31 -11.05
C ASN A 361 -10.24 15.96 -10.50
N ALA A 362 -9.95 15.91 -9.20
CA ALA A 362 -9.49 14.69 -8.53
C ALA A 362 -10.51 13.54 -8.56
N SER A 363 -11.81 13.84 -8.57
CA SER A 363 -12.86 12.81 -8.59
C SER A 363 -12.95 12.08 -9.93
N GLN A 364 -12.77 12.80 -11.04
CA GLN A 364 -12.68 12.18 -12.36
C GLN A 364 -11.43 11.32 -12.49
N LEU A 365 -10.31 11.77 -11.93
CA LEU A 365 -9.06 11.02 -11.86
C LEU A 365 -9.22 9.72 -11.07
N GLU A 366 -9.92 9.76 -9.93
CA GLU A 366 -10.27 8.58 -9.14
C GLU A 366 -11.13 7.59 -9.95
N GLN A 367 -12.13 8.09 -10.69
CA GLN A 367 -12.99 7.26 -11.53
C GLN A 367 -12.21 6.57 -12.66
N LEU A 368 -11.33 7.31 -13.32
CA LEU A 368 -10.42 6.75 -14.33
C LEU A 368 -9.49 5.72 -13.73
N ASN A 369 -8.89 6.00 -12.57
CA ASN A 369 -8.00 5.06 -11.88
C ASN A 369 -8.74 3.74 -11.57
N LYS A 370 -9.94 3.83 -10.97
CA LYS A 370 -10.79 2.67 -10.67
C LYS A 370 -11.14 1.86 -11.91
N ARG A 371 -11.44 2.51 -13.03
CA ARG A 371 -11.73 1.84 -14.31
C ARG A 371 -10.57 0.94 -14.70
N TYR A 372 -9.34 1.47 -14.74
CA TYR A 372 -8.16 0.69 -15.11
C TYR A 372 -7.75 -0.36 -14.07
N TRP A 373 -8.06 -0.12 -12.80
CA TRP A 373 -7.90 -1.10 -11.75
C TRP A 373 -8.75 -2.36 -12.00
N TYR A 374 -10.05 -2.18 -12.29
CA TYR A 374 -10.95 -3.29 -12.62
C TYR A 374 -10.56 -4.00 -13.93
N VAL A 375 -10.18 -3.23 -14.95
CA VAL A 375 -9.72 -3.79 -16.23
C VAL A 375 -8.49 -4.68 -16.05
N CYS A 376 -7.52 -4.23 -15.25
CA CYS A 376 -6.32 -5.00 -14.93
C CYS A 376 -6.64 -6.25 -14.08
N GLN A 377 -7.56 -6.13 -13.12
CA GLN A 377 -8.03 -7.27 -12.33
C GLN A 377 -8.73 -8.32 -13.19
N ASP A 378 -9.67 -7.91 -14.03
CA ASP A 378 -10.39 -8.81 -14.94
C ASP A 378 -9.42 -9.53 -15.88
N PHE A 379 -8.45 -8.80 -16.45
CA PHE A 379 -7.42 -9.38 -17.32
C PHE A 379 -6.53 -10.40 -16.64
N THR A 380 -6.06 -10.12 -15.43
CA THR A 380 -5.18 -11.02 -14.68
C THR A 380 -5.93 -12.25 -14.17
N GLU A 381 -7.18 -12.11 -13.72
CA GLU A 381 -8.06 -13.23 -13.36
C GLU A 381 -8.36 -14.13 -14.57
N TYR A 382 -8.53 -13.53 -15.76
CA TYR A 382 -8.75 -14.24 -17.01
C TYR A 382 -7.50 -14.96 -17.52
N LYS A 383 -6.36 -14.24 -17.65
CA LYS A 383 -5.11 -14.75 -18.25
C LYS A 383 -4.36 -15.70 -17.31
N TYR A 384 -4.48 -15.51 -15.99
CA TYR A 384 -3.75 -16.29 -14.98
C TYR A 384 -4.70 -16.89 -13.92
N PRO A 385 -5.63 -17.77 -14.30
CA PRO A 385 -6.62 -18.35 -13.38
C PRO A 385 -5.99 -19.18 -12.25
N HIS A 386 -4.76 -19.66 -12.45
CA HIS A 386 -4.00 -20.42 -11.46
C HIS A 386 -3.18 -19.54 -10.50
N GLN A 387 -3.16 -18.23 -10.68
CA GLN A 387 -2.41 -17.27 -9.86
C GLN A 387 -3.35 -16.20 -9.28
N PRO A 388 -4.18 -16.54 -8.28
CA PRO A 388 -5.17 -15.60 -7.73
C PRO A 388 -4.54 -14.35 -7.09
N ASN A 389 -3.26 -14.42 -6.71
CA ASN A 389 -2.52 -13.29 -6.14
C ASN A 389 -1.80 -12.45 -7.20
N ARG A 390 -1.91 -12.79 -8.50
CA ARG A 390 -1.22 -12.08 -9.59
C ARG A 390 -1.50 -10.59 -9.55
N PHE A 391 -2.78 -10.22 -9.56
CA PHE A 391 -3.20 -8.83 -9.49
C PHE A 391 -2.69 -8.13 -8.22
N PRO A 392 -2.92 -8.69 -7.02
CA PRO A 392 -2.32 -8.17 -5.80
C PRO A 392 -0.82 -7.90 -5.87
N ASP A 393 -0.06 -8.88 -6.36
CA ASP A 393 1.39 -8.84 -6.38
C ASP A 393 1.90 -7.73 -7.31
N LEU A 394 1.22 -7.49 -8.43
CA LEU A 394 1.49 -6.36 -9.32
C LEU A 394 1.23 -5.02 -8.64
N MET A 395 0.06 -4.84 -8.01
CA MET A 395 -0.29 -3.57 -7.36
C MET A 395 0.62 -3.24 -6.18
N MET A 396 1.07 -4.25 -5.43
CA MET A 396 2.04 -4.07 -4.35
C MET A 396 3.42 -3.61 -4.82
N CYS A 397 3.71 -3.66 -6.12
CA CYS A 397 4.95 -3.09 -6.66
C CYS A 397 4.87 -1.57 -6.85
N LEU A 398 3.68 -0.99 -7.03
CA LEU A 398 3.53 0.45 -7.29
C LEU A 398 3.99 1.32 -6.10
N PRO A 399 3.60 1.04 -4.84
CA PRO A 399 4.11 1.81 -3.70
C PRO A 399 5.63 1.76 -3.56
N GLU A 400 6.25 0.60 -3.81
CA GLU A 400 7.71 0.46 -3.78
C GLU A 400 8.37 1.28 -4.91
N ILE A 401 7.79 1.29 -6.11
CA ILE A 401 8.25 2.16 -7.21
C ILE A 401 8.20 3.63 -6.80
N ARG A 402 7.09 4.10 -6.21
CA ARG A 402 6.95 5.49 -5.75
C ARG A 402 8.00 5.84 -4.70
N TYR A 403 8.20 4.95 -3.73
CA TYR A 403 9.18 5.14 -2.68
C TYR A 403 10.60 5.27 -3.25
N ILE A 404 11.00 4.29 -4.06
CA ILE A 404 12.35 4.24 -4.63
C ILE A 404 12.58 5.41 -5.58
N ALA A 405 11.65 5.70 -6.48
CA ALA A 405 11.78 6.79 -7.43
C ALA A 405 11.84 8.16 -6.72
N GLY A 406 11.05 8.35 -5.66
CA GLY A 406 11.11 9.55 -4.82
C GLY A 406 12.46 9.71 -4.10
N LYS A 407 13.01 8.61 -3.57
CA LYS A 407 14.35 8.62 -2.96
C LYS A 407 15.47 8.86 -3.98
N MET A 408 15.37 8.25 -5.16
CA MET A 408 16.35 8.37 -6.24
C MET A 408 16.54 9.82 -6.72
N VAL A 409 15.48 10.63 -6.76
CA VAL A 409 15.58 12.06 -7.11
C VAL A 409 16.39 12.87 -6.10
N ASN A 410 16.49 12.40 -4.85
CA ASN A 410 17.27 13.07 -3.81
C ASN A 410 18.74 12.63 -3.76
N VAL A 411 19.13 11.62 -4.56
CA VAL A 411 20.52 11.18 -4.65
C VAL A 411 21.33 12.26 -5.38
N PRO A 412 22.49 12.70 -4.83
CA PRO A 412 23.33 13.69 -5.50
C PRO A 412 23.74 13.23 -6.90
N LEU A 413 23.69 14.15 -7.88
CA LEU A 413 23.94 13.82 -9.29
C LEU A 413 25.31 13.17 -9.52
N GLU A 414 26.33 13.60 -8.77
CA GLU A 414 27.68 13.04 -8.81
C GLU A 414 27.73 11.56 -8.42
N GLN A 415 26.77 11.09 -7.60
CA GLN A 415 26.71 9.71 -7.12
C GLN A 415 25.91 8.79 -8.06
N LEU A 416 25.14 9.34 -9.00
CA LEU A 416 24.30 8.54 -9.91
C LEU A 416 25.10 7.53 -10.75
N PRO A 417 26.25 7.88 -11.37
CA PRO A 417 27.05 6.91 -12.13
C PRO A 417 27.46 5.70 -11.29
N LEU A 418 27.88 5.93 -10.04
CA LEU A 418 28.27 4.87 -9.12
C LEU A 418 27.07 4.04 -8.65
N LEU A 419 25.94 4.69 -8.33
CA LEU A 419 24.69 4.01 -7.96
C LEU A 419 24.22 3.06 -9.08
N PHE A 420 24.14 3.57 -10.32
CA PHE A 420 23.75 2.76 -11.47
C PHE A 420 24.74 1.64 -11.73
N LYS A 421 26.06 1.89 -11.66
CA LYS A 421 27.07 0.83 -11.76
C LYS A 421 26.80 -0.28 -10.74
N ALA A 422 26.59 0.07 -9.47
CA ALA A 422 26.42 -0.89 -8.39
C ALA A 422 25.13 -1.72 -8.55
N VAL A 423 24.01 -1.06 -8.87
CA VAL A 423 22.71 -1.71 -9.12
C VAL A 423 22.79 -2.64 -10.32
N LEU A 424 23.24 -2.14 -11.48
CA LEU A 424 23.23 -2.90 -12.73
C LEU A 424 24.18 -4.11 -12.68
N HIS A 425 25.36 -3.94 -12.07
CA HIS A 425 26.28 -5.05 -11.83
C HIS A 425 25.64 -6.15 -10.94
N SER A 426 24.96 -5.75 -9.87
CA SER A 426 24.31 -6.69 -8.95
C SER A 426 23.14 -7.43 -9.60
N CYS A 427 22.37 -6.75 -10.47
CA CYS A 427 21.29 -7.37 -11.22
C CYS A 427 21.82 -8.35 -12.28
N LYS A 428 22.84 -7.96 -13.06
CA LYS A 428 23.41 -8.81 -14.11
C LYS A 428 24.05 -10.10 -13.58
N THR A 429 24.74 -10.00 -12.45
CA THR A 429 25.32 -11.18 -11.76
C THR A 429 24.26 -12.12 -11.20
N SER A 430 23.07 -11.62 -10.82
CA SER A 430 21.96 -12.48 -10.41
C SER A 430 21.31 -13.22 -11.58
N VAL A 431 21.15 -12.57 -12.74
CA VAL A 431 20.57 -13.21 -13.94
C VAL A 431 21.49 -14.29 -14.52
N SER A 432 22.81 -14.17 -14.35
CA SER A 432 23.77 -15.17 -14.87
C SER A 432 23.89 -16.43 -14.01
N LYS A 433 23.24 -16.48 -12.83
CA LYS A 433 23.29 -17.60 -11.88
C LYS A 433 22.01 -18.43 -11.84
N GLU A 434 20.94 -17.95 -12.44
CA GLU A 434 19.67 -18.66 -12.67
C GLU A 434 19.66 -19.24 -14.09
#